data_AF-A0A9D1QB29-F1
#
_entry.id   AF-A0A9D1QB29-F1
#
_cell.length_a   1.000
_cell.length_b   1.000
_cell.length_c   1.000
_cell.angle_alpha   90.00
_cell.angle_beta   90.00
_cell.angle_gamma   90.00
#
_symmetry.space_group_name_H-M   'P 1'
#
loop_
_entity.id
_entity.type
_entity.pdbx_description
1 polymer ?
#
loop_
_entity_poly.entity_id
_entity_poly.type
_entity_poly.pdbx_seq_one_letter_code
_entity_poly.pdbx_strand_id
1 'polypeptide(L)'
;MMEGNYYKEWSMALGREMEFKVYGTGGVPVLAFPCEGGRFYDWENNGMPDAAAWLIQNGRVQLFCADSIDRDSLLNEGVSPRRRAEMQ
;
A
#
# COMPACT_ATOMS: atom_id res chain seq x y z
N MET A 1 0.50 -0.77 -19.10
CA MET A 1 0.60 -0.61 -17.64
C MET A 1 0.31 -1.96 -17.04
N MET A 2 1.20 -2.46 -16.18
CA MET A 2 1.02 -3.74 -15.50
C MET A 2 -0.21 -3.67 -14.59
N GLU A 3 -1.16 -4.57 -14.79
CA GLU A 3 -2.39 -4.62 -14.01
C GLU A 3 -2.16 -5.46 -12.74
N GLY A 4 -2.56 -4.91 -11.59
CA GLY A 4 -2.45 -5.57 -10.29
C GLY A 4 -3.77 -6.22 -9.89
N ASN A 5 -3.69 -7.35 -9.20
CA ASN A 5 -4.86 -7.98 -8.60
C ASN A 5 -5.31 -7.18 -7.39
N TYR A 6 -6.57 -6.74 -7.39
CA TYR A 6 -7.17 -6.01 -6.28
C TYR A 6 -7.69 -6.95 -5.19
N TYR A 7 -7.44 -6.58 -3.94
CA TYR A 7 -7.93 -7.25 -2.76
C TYR A 7 -8.53 -6.24 -1.78
N LYS A 8 -9.51 -6.73 -1.02
CA LYS A 8 -10.12 -6.02 0.09
C LYS A 8 -10.34 -7.02 1.23
N GLU A 9 -9.63 -6.83 2.32
CA GLU A 9 -9.58 -7.81 3.42
C GLU A 9 -9.82 -7.15 4.76
N TRP A 10 -10.43 -7.88 5.69
CA TRP A 10 -10.71 -7.38 7.04
C TRP A 10 -9.42 -7.33 7.88
N SER A 11 -9.07 -6.14 8.39
CA SER A 11 -7.99 -5.96 9.36
C SER A 11 -8.53 -6.04 10.77
N MET A 12 -8.12 -7.09 11.50
CA MET A 12 -8.44 -7.23 12.93
C MET A 12 -7.81 -6.13 13.79
N ALA A 13 -6.63 -5.63 13.39
CA ALA A 13 -5.92 -4.57 14.11
C ALA A 13 -6.63 -3.21 14.00
N LEU A 14 -7.27 -2.94 12.85
CA LEU A 14 -7.95 -1.67 12.58
C LEU A 14 -9.48 -1.76 12.72
N GLY A 15 -10.04 -2.97 12.84
CA GLY A 15 -11.48 -3.19 12.92
C GLY A 15 -12.24 -2.72 11.67
N ARG A 16 -11.62 -2.79 10.49
CA ARG A 16 -12.21 -2.39 9.20
C ARG A 16 -11.61 -3.14 8.02
N GLU A 17 -12.28 -3.08 6.87
CA GLU A 17 -11.73 -3.53 5.59
C GLU A 17 -10.59 -2.62 5.13
N MET A 18 -9.52 -3.23 4.62
CA MET A 18 -8.36 -2.56 4.03
C MET A 18 -8.14 -3.04 2.61
N GLU A 19 -7.76 -2.11 1.73
CA GLU A 19 -7.59 -2.36 0.31
C GLU A 19 -6.10 -2.47 -0.05
N PHE A 20 -5.78 -3.32 -1.01
CA PHE A 20 -4.42 -3.40 -1.55
C PHE A 20 -4.40 -4.00 -2.96
N LYS A 21 -3.32 -3.77 -3.70
CA LYS A 21 -3.06 -4.41 -5.00
C LYS A 21 -1.82 -5.27 -4.93
N VAL A 22 -1.82 -6.39 -5.65
CA VAL A 22 -0.68 -7.32 -5.72
C VAL A 22 -0.22 -7.48 -7.17
N TYR A 23 1.10 -7.40 -7.38
CA TYR A 23 1.75 -7.60 -8.67
C TYR A 23 2.77 -8.73 -8.57
N GLY A 24 2.79 -9.58 -9.59
CA GLY A 24 3.64 -10.77 -9.62
C GLY A 24 3.05 -11.95 -8.84
N THR A 25 3.71 -13.09 -8.99
CA THR A 25 3.22 -14.39 -8.50
C THR A 25 4.17 -15.06 -7.52
N GLY A 26 5.34 -14.46 -7.25
CA GLY A 26 6.32 -15.00 -6.32
C GLY A 26 7.60 -14.18 -6.23
N GLY A 27 8.55 -14.67 -5.44
CA GLY A 27 9.80 -13.98 -5.11
C GLY A 27 9.76 -13.36 -3.71
N VAL A 28 10.65 -12.40 -3.46
CA VAL A 28 10.69 -11.70 -2.17
C VAL A 28 9.47 -10.78 -2.06
N PRO A 29 8.68 -10.86 -0.97
CA PRO A 29 7.55 -9.96 -0.77
C PRO A 29 8.07 -8.54 -0.48
N VAL A 30 7.54 -7.57 -1.22
CA VAL A 30 7.84 -6.14 -1.05
C VAL A 30 6.54 -5.42 -0.71
N LEU A 31 6.48 -4.81 0.47
CA LEU A 31 5.35 -3.99 0.89
C LEU A 31 5.62 -2.53 0.51
N ALA A 32 4.69 -1.94 -0.22
CA ALA A 32 4.70 -0.55 -0.65
C ALA A 32 3.52 0.19 -0.02
N PHE A 33 3.81 1.36 0.53
CA PHE A 33 2.81 2.30 1.04
C PHE A 33 2.66 3.48 0.07
N PRO A 34 1.46 4.08 -0.02
CA PRO A 34 1.21 5.23 -0.87
C PRO A 34 1.95 6.47 -0.34
N CYS A 35 1.94 7.53 -1.15
CA CYS A 35 2.40 8.84 -0.72
C CYS A 35 1.47 9.40 0.37
N GLU A 36 1.90 10.49 1.01
CA GLU A 36 1.13 11.20 2.04
C GLU A 36 -0.31 11.49 1.58
N GLY A 37 -1.29 10.99 2.35
CA GLY A 37 -2.72 11.19 2.06
C GLY A 37 -3.26 10.43 0.85
N GLY A 38 -2.40 9.59 0.27
CA GLY A 38 -2.61 8.77 -0.90
C GLY A 38 -3.41 7.49 -0.64
N ARG A 39 -3.54 6.68 -1.69
CA ARG A 39 -4.27 5.39 -1.66
C ARG A 39 -3.45 4.28 -2.31
N PHE A 40 -3.82 3.02 -2.06
CA PHE A 40 -3.15 1.83 -2.59
C PHE A 40 -2.85 1.84 -4.12
N TYR A 41 -3.59 2.62 -4.92
CA TYR A 41 -3.40 2.75 -6.37
C TYR A 41 -2.37 3.83 -6.78
N ASP A 42 -1.80 4.60 -5.86
CA ASP A 42 -0.86 5.66 -6.19
C ASP A 42 0.39 5.13 -6.88
N TRP A 43 0.87 3.96 -6.47
CA TRP A 43 2.00 3.30 -7.13
C TRP A 43 1.68 2.99 -8.60
N GLU A 44 0.48 2.50 -8.88
CA GLU A 44 0.03 2.21 -10.25
C GLU A 44 -0.09 3.50 -11.07
N ASN A 45 -0.74 4.52 -10.52
CA ASN A 45 -0.93 5.82 -11.18
C ASN A 45 0.40 6.51 -11.52
N ASN A 46 1.45 6.25 -10.73
CA ASN A 46 2.80 6.78 -10.97
C ASN A 46 3.69 5.83 -11.78
N GLY A 47 3.17 4.71 -12.28
CA GLY A 47 3.92 3.77 -13.15
C GLY A 47 5.01 2.97 -12.42
N MET A 48 4.95 2.88 -11.08
CA MET A 48 5.98 2.19 -10.30
C MET A 48 6.02 0.67 -10.54
N PRO A 49 4.89 -0.05 -10.70
CA PRO A 49 4.92 -1.46 -11.10
C PRO A 49 5.61 -1.67 -12.46
N ASP A 50 5.40 -0.76 -13.42
CA ASP A 50 6.06 -0.83 -14.72
C ASP A 50 7.57 -0.58 -14.62
N ALA A 51 8.00 0.36 -13.77
CA ALA A 51 9.42 0.60 -13.50
C ALA A 51 10.10 -0.62 -12.85
N ALA A 52 9.37 -1.36 -12.00
CA ALA A 52 9.83 -2.59 -11.36
C ALA A 52 9.54 -3.87 -12.18
N ALA A 53 9.00 -3.75 -13.40
CA ALA A 53 8.44 -4.87 -14.17
C ALA A 53 9.46 -6.00 -14.35
N TRP A 54 10.74 -5.69 -14.59
CA TRP A 54 11.77 -6.72 -14.74
C TRP A 54 11.90 -7.61 -13.51
N LEU A 55 11.82 -7.05 -12.29
CA LEU A 55 11.88 -7.84 -11.06
C LEU A 55 10.61 -8.68 -10.86
N ILE A 56 9.44 -8.07 -11.13
CA ILE A 56 8.14 -8.70 -10.91
C ILE A 56 7.91 -9.85 -11.91
N GLN A 57 8.16 -9.61 -13.20
CA GLN A 57 7.95 -10.59 -14.27
C GLN A 57 8.92 -11.76 -14.21
N ASN A 58 10.14 -11.56 -13.70
CA ASN A 58 11.09 -12.64 -13.48
C ASN A 58 10.88 -13.36 -12.14
N GLY A 59 9.78 -13.09 -11.43
CA GLY A 59 9.46 -13.74 -10.15
C GLY A 59 10.48 -13.47 -9.06
N ARG A 60 11.23 -12.36 -9.15
CA ARG A 60 12.23 -11.98 -8.14
C ARG A 60 11.59 -11.27 -6.97
N VAL A 61 10.52 -10.52 -7.23
CA VAL A 61 9.72 -9.83 -6.20
C VAL A 61 8.23 -10.00 -6.46
N GLN A 62 7.48 -10.04 -5.37
CA GLN A 62 6.03 -9.88 -5.39
C GLN A 62 5.70 -8.59 -4.66
N LEU A 63 5.10 -7.64 -5.38
CA LEU A 63 4.84 -6.29 -4.88
C LEU A 63 3.42 -6.21 -4.31
N PHE A 64 3.30 -5.76 -3.07
CA PHE A 64 2.04 -5.53 -2.36
C PHE A 64 1.91 -4.03 -2.10
N CYS A 65 1.00 -3.37 -2.81
CA CYS A 65 0.69 -1.95 -2.62
C CYS A 65 -0.50 -1.85 -1.66
N ALA A 66 -0.23 -1.63 -0.38
CA ALA A 66 -1.25 -1.57 0.67
C ALA A 66 -1.73 -0.13 0.91
N ASP A 67 -3.01 0.03 1.26
CA ASP A 67 -3.52 1.34 1.66
C ASP A 67 -2.91 1.84 2.98
N SER A 68 -2.94 3.14 3.21
CA SER A 68 -2.43 3.77 4.44
C SER A 68 -3.55 4.10 5.42
N ILE A 69 -3.15 4.44 6.65
CA ILE A 69 -4.03 5.03 7.67
C ILE A 69 -3.67 6.48 7.97
N ASP A 70 -2.88 7.12 7.11
CA ASP A 70 -2.28 8.44 7.37
C ASP A 70 -3.34 9.50 7.67
N ARG A 71 -4.50 9.40 7.02
CA ARG A 71 -5.66 10.30 7.27
C ARG A 71 -6.26 10.15 8.67
N ASP A 72 -6.15 8.96 9.24
CA ASP A 72 -6.61 8.67 10.60
C ASP A 72 -5.52 9.01 11.64
N SER A 73 -4.24 8.96 11.25
CA SER A 73 -3.06 9.19 12.09
C SER A 73 -2.36 10.52 11.80
N LEU A 74 -1.26 10.53 11.04
CA LEU A 74 -0.35 11.66 10.86
C LEU A 74 -1.00 12.93 10.29
N LEU A 75 -2.00 12.77 9.42
CA LEU A 75 -2.74 13.86 8.79
C LEU A 75 -4.02 14.24 9.52
N ASN A 76 -4.30 13.61 10.67
CA ASN A 76 -5.48 13.91 11.45
C ASN A 76 -5.28 15.17 12.30
N GLU A 77 -5.59 16.34 11.73
CA GLU A 77 -5.45 17.64 12.41
C GLU A 77 -6.36 17.82 13.64
N GLY A 78 -7.34 16.91 13.83
CA GLY A 78 -8.24 16.91 14.98
C GLY A 78 -7.64 16.32 16.27
N VAL A 79 -6.44 15.75 16.22
CA VAL A 79 -5.78 15.11 17.38
C VAL A 79 -4.37 15.67 17.62
N SER A 80 -3.89 15.54 18.85
CA SER A 80 -2.59 16.09 19.24
C SER A 80 -1.43 15.43 18.46
N PRO A 81 -0.32 16.15 18.19
CA PRO A 81 0.83 15.59 17.49
C PRO A 81 1.36 14.27 18.07
N ARG A 82 1.38 14.15 19.39
CA ARG A 82 1.76 12.90 20.07
C ARG A 82 0.79 11.77 19.74
N ARG A 83 -0.52 12.02 19.80
CA ARG A 83 -1.52 10.99 19.56
C ARG A 83 -1.47 10.48 18.13
N ARG A 84 -1.20 11.36 17.16
CA ARG A 84 -0.97 10.98 15.75
C ARG A 84 0.19 10.00 15.59
N ALA A 85 1.30 10.24 16.29
CA ALA A 85 2.46 9.36 16.25
C ALA A 85 2.21 8.00 16.92
N GLU A 86 1.39 7.95 17.99
CA GLU A 86 1.00 6.69 18.65
C GLU A 86 0.00 5.84 17.84
N MET A 87 -0.60 6.41 16.79
CA MET A 87 -1.56 5.73 15.90
C MET A 87 -0.90 5.09 14.68
N GLN A 88 0.40 5.30 14.46
CA GLN A 88 1.18 4.65 13.40
C GLN A 88 1.84 3.36 13.88
#